data_AF-A0A0G2ENZ5-F1
#
_entry.id   AF-A0A0G2ENZ5-F1
#
_cell.length_a   1.000
_cell.length_b   1.000
_cell.length_c   1.000
_cell.angle_alpha   90.00
_cell.angle_beta   90.00
_cell.angle_gamma   90.00
#
_symmetry.space_group_name_H-M   'P 1'
#
loop_
_entity.id
_entity.type
_entity.pdbx_description
1 polymer ?
#
loop_
_entity_poly.entity_id
_entity_poly.type
_entity_poly.pdbx_seq_one_letter_code
_entity_poly.pdbx_strand_id
1 'polypeptide(L)'
;MPYNPNYAASVFSLEVLEPSPVDDSLYENEKSYFPDEPAPDDQPPKLLSNSATLGFSGRGPAFYLTRIQKYSSYAFSVFAAAHITNTALIPLATRSIAASDTYLLLTRPYYQDFPFEPLLVIAPLVAHVGSGIALRIYRRRQTLKRYAGDSLTRSERRSVPWPKLTGTSALGYMATILVGGHAFANRILPLWVEGSSAGIGLEYVSHAFARHPALTFTGFSALVSVTVWHAIWGWAKWLNLNPASVVHGGTQGQLARKRRWYGINALAAAVTGLWLWGGLGVVGQGGPATGWVAKDYDALFKSIPYFGQYL
;
A
#
# COMPACT_ATOMS: atom_id res chain seq x y z
N MET A 1 -57.63 -15.71 -34.36
CA MET A 1 -56.32 -15.92 -35.02
C MET A 1 -55.23 -16.01 -33.96
N PRO A 2 -54.21 -16.85 -34.16
CA PRO A 2 -53.42 -17.46 -33.08
C PRO A 2 -52.16 -16.67 -32.69
N TYR A 3 -51.72 -16.88 -31.45
CA TYR A 3 -50.46 -16.43 -30.87
C TYR A 3 -49.29 -17.15 -31.56
N ASN A 4 -48.34 -16.38 -32.14
CA ASN A 4 -47.21 -16.90 -32.91
C ASN A 4 -45.95 -17.01 -31.99
N PRO A 5 -45.35 -18.20 -31.81
CA PRO A 5 -44.35 -18.46 -30.78
C PRO A 5 -42.89 -18.11 -31.18
N ASN A 6 -42.65 -17.29 -32.20
CA ASN A 6 -41.30 -17.08 -32.76
C ASN A 6 -40.49 -15.90 -32.17
N TYR A 7 -40.80 -15.42 -30.96
CA TYR A 7 -39.94 -14.44 -30.25
C TYR A 7 -38.80 -15.14 -29.50
N ALA A 8 -37.86 -15.69 -30.26
CA ALA A 8 -36.58 -16.12 -29.75
C ALA A 8 -35.53 -16.12 -30.87
N ALA A 9 -34.96 -14.94 -31.18
CA ALA A 9 -33.58 -14.81 -31.64
C ALA A 9 -33.13 -13.33 -31.78
N SER A 10 -31.88 -13.11 -31.36
CA SER A 10 -30.96 -12.03 -31.74
C SER A 10 -31.05 -10.67 -31.03
N VAL A 11 -30.35 -10.59 -29.90
CA VAL A 11 -29.87 -9.34 -29.27
C VAL A 11 -28.62 -8.78 -30.00
N PHE A 12 -28.35 -9.23 -31.23
CA PHE A 12 -27.18 -8.87 -32.04
C PHE A 12 -27.55 -8.31 -33.42
N SER A 13 -28.78 -7.81 -33.60
CA SER A 13 -29.11 -7.01 -34.79
C SER A 13 -28.66 -5.56 -34.56
N LEU A 14 -27.38 -5.28 -34.83
CA LEU A 14 -26.94 -3.91 -35.11
C LEU A 14 -27.58 -3.49 -36.43
N GLU A 15 -28.68 -2.75 -36.35
CA GLU A 15 -29.23 -2.10 -37.53
C GLU A 15 -28.28 -0.96 -37.91
N VAL A 16 -27.62 -1.11 -39.05
CA VAL A 16 -26.76 -0.08 -39.62
C VAL A 16 -27.68 1.02 -40.13
N LEU A 17 -27.81 2.09 -39.35
CA LEU A 17 -28.47 3.32 -39.80
C LEU A 17 -27.63 3.92 -40.93
N GLU A 18 -28.27 4.20 -42.06
CA GLU A 18 -27.62 4.97 -43.12
C GLU A 18 -27.18 6.33 -42.55
N PRO A 19 -25.96 6.80 -42.87
CA PRO A 19 -25.52 8.12 -42.43
C PRO A 19 -26.53 9.16 -42.94
N SER A 20 -26.99 10.02 -42.03
CA SER A 20 -27.81 11.17 -42.37
C SER A 20 -27.18 11.88 -43.57
N PRO A 21 -27.94 12.25 -44.61
CA PRO A 21 -27.42 13.06 -45.69
C PRO A 21 -26.93 14.37 -45.08
N VAL A 22 -25.60 14.53 -45.01
CA VAL A 22 -24.97 15.81 -44.78
C VAL A 22 -24.51 16.20 -46.16
N ASP A 23 -25.17 17.20 -46.75
CA ASP A 23 -24.71 17.79 -47.99
C ASP A 23 -23.30 18.34 -47.75
N ASP A 24 -22.29 17.69 -48.34
CA ASP A 24 -20.90 18.13 -48.37
C ASP A 24 -20.80 19.40 -49.24
N SER A 25 -21.33 20.51 -48.74
CA SER A 25 -21.01 21.83 -49.22
C SER A 25 -19.80 22.35 -48.46
N LEU A 26 -18.63 22.06 -49.02
CA LEU A 26 -17.46 22.90 -48.82
C LEU A 26 -17.85 24.31 -49.25
N TYR A 27 -18.08 25.23 -48.32
CA TYR A 27 -17.79 26.68 -48.32
C TYR A 27 -18.55 27.36 -47.16
N GLU A 28 -17.78 28.05 -46.31
CA GLU A 28 -18.15 29.21 -45.48
C GLU A 28 -19.61 29.35 -45.00
N ASN A 29 -19.84 28.98 -43.74
CA ASN A 29 -20.95 29.55 -42.96
C ASN A 29 -20.36 30.25 -41.73
N GLU A 30 -20.10 31.56 -41.88
CA GLU A 30 -19.61 32.47 -40.81
C GLU A 30 -20.66 32.77 -39.72
N LYS A 31 -21.70 31.93 -39.58
CA LYS A 31 -22.76 32.15 -38.59
C LYS A 31 -22.87 30.94 -37.69
N SER A 32 -22.39 31.13 -36.47
CA SER A 32 -22.53 30.21 -35.36
C SER A 32 -24.01 29.79 -35.22
N TYR A 33 -24.24 28.51 -34.96
CA TYR A 33 -25.58 27.92 -34.78
C TYR A 33 -26.34 28.47 -33.56
N PHE A 34 -25.68 29.29 -32.74
CA PHE A 34 -26.29 30.01 -31.62
C PHE A 34 -26.52 31.47 -32.00
N PRO A 35 -27.70 32.04 -31.72
CA PRO A 35 -27.91 33.47 -31.91
C PRO A 35 -26.95 34.27 -31.01
N ASP A 36 -26.27 35.26 -31.58
CA ASP A 36 -25.47 36.24 -30.84
C ASP A 36 -26.41 37.12 -30.01
N GLU A 37 -26.73 36.67 -28.79
CA GLU A 37 -27.35 37.53 -27.80
C GLU A 37 -26.34 38.61 -27.38
N PRO A 38 -26.74 39.90 -27.29
CA PRO A 38 -25.87 40.93 -26.75
C PRO A 38 -25.52 40.55 -25.30
N ALA A 39 -24.22 40.45 -25.02
CA ALA A 39 -23.70 40.09 -23.71
C ALA A 39 -24.38 40.96 -22.63
N PRO A 40 -25.04 40.35 -21.61
CA PRO A 40 -25.40 41.08 -20.41
C PRO A 40 -24.11 41.62 -19.78
N ASP A 41 -24.15 42.86 -19.30
CA ASP A 41 -23.08 43.54 -18.56
C ASP A 41 -22.91 42.95 -17.14
N ASP A 42 -22.91 41.62 -17.05
CA ASP A 42 -22.75 40.85 -15.85
C ASP A 42 -21.32 40.31 -15.84
N GLN A 43 -20.51 40.93 -14.99
CA GLN A 43 -19.19 40.45 -14.61
C GLN A 43 -19.21 38.93 -14.47
N PRO A 44 -18.22 38.19 -15.01
CA PRO A 44 -18.13 36.75 -14.81
C PRO A 44 -18.27 36.47 -13.31
N PRO A 45 -19.09 35.49 -12.87
CA PRO A 45 -19.29 35.24 -11.46
C PRO A 45 -17.91 35.11 -10.84
N LYS A 46 -17.58 36.02 -9.91
CA LYS A 46 -16.29 36.03 -9.21
C LYS A 46 -16.08 34.61 -8.72
N LEU A 47 -15.15 33.88 -9.34
CA LEU A 47 -14.74 32.56 -8.92
C LEU A 47 -14.48 32.69 -7.42
N LEU A 48 -15.33 32.05 -6.61
CA LEU A 48 -15.30 32.18 -5.16
C LEU A 48 -13.85 32.04 -4.73
N SER A 49 -13.28 33.17 -4.30
CA SER A 49 -11.95 33.25 -3.74
C SER A 49 -11.99 32.34 -2.53
N ASN A 50 -11.41 31.14 -2.67
CA ASN A 50 -11.23 30.25 -1.54
C ASN A 50 -10.24 30.96 -0.61
N SER A 51 -10.80 31.61 0.41
CA SER A 51 -10.08 32.24 1.51
C SER A 51 -9.29 31.18 2.29
N ALA A 52 -8.11 30.82 1.79
CA ALA A 52 -7.09 30.17 2.58
C ALA A 52 -6.11 31.26 3.02
N THR A 53 -6.37 31.84 4.19
CA THR A 53 -5.58 32.89 4.87
C THR A 53 -4.16 32.46 5.27
N LEU A 54 -3.64 31.38 4.68
CA LEU A 54 -2.34 30.77 4.97
C LEU A 54 -1.44 30.60 3.73
N GLY A 55 -1.71 31.27 2.61
CA GLY A 55 -0.81 31.27 1.45
C GLY A 55 -0.76 29.95 0.65
N PHE A 56 -1.71 29.04 0.86
CA PHE A 56 -1.81 27.75 0.15
C PHE A 56 -2.57 27.86 -1.18
N SER A 57 -2.30 28.89 -1.99
CA SER A 57 -3.01 29.07 -3.28
C SER A 57 -2.65 27.95 -4.27
N GLY A 58 -3.67 27.23 -4.76
CA GLY A 58 -3.58 26.26 -5.86
C GLY A 58 -3.30 24.79 -5.48
N ARG A 59 -3.07 24.47 -4.20
CA ARG A 59 -2.78 23.09 -3.76
C ARG A 59 -3.83 22.60 -2.75
N GLY A 60 -4.70 21.69 -3.20
CA GLY A 60 -5.75 21.11 -2.35
C GLY A 60 -5.25 20.01 -1.38
N PRO A 61 -6.08 19.56 -0.42
CA PRO A 61 -5.70 18.54 0.56
C PRO A 61 -5.14 17.25 -0.04
N ALA A 62 -5.68 16.82 -1.19
CA ALA A 62 -5.18 15.63 -1.90
C ALA A 62 -3.71 15.75 -2.34
N PHE A 63 -3.25 16.97 -2.66
CA PHE A 63 -1.86 17.22 -3.04
C PHE A 63 -0.92 16.93 -1.87
N TYR A 64 -1.18 17.53 -0.70
CA TYR A 64 -0.38 17.35 0.50
C TYR A 64 -0.43 15.91 1.01
N LEU A 65 -1.62 15.31 1.10
CA LEU A 65 -1.77 13.92 1.55
C LEU A 65 -0.99 12.94 0.67
N THR A 66 -1.04 13.12 -0.65
CA THR A 66 -0.27 12.26 -1.58
C THR A 66 1.23 12.44 -1.40
N ARG A 67 1.69 13.67 -1.14
CA ARG A 67 3.11 13.98 -0.91
C ARG A 67 3.61 13.42 0.41
N ILE A 68 2.84 13.56 1.49
CA ILE A 68 3.13 12.95 2.79
C ILE A 68 3.24 11.44 2.63
N GLN A 69 2.27 10.81 1.97
CA GLN A 69 2.29 9.37 1.71
C GLN A 69 3.52 8.93 0.92
N LYS A 70 3.91 9.69 -0.11
CA LYS A 70 5.08 9.38 -0.94
C LYS A 70 6.40 9.60 -0.20
N TYR A 71 6.56 10.71 0.50
CA TYR A 71 7.85 11.04 1.10
C TYR A 71 8.12 10.27 2.40
N SER A 72 7.07 9.87 3.14
CA SER A 72 7.25 8.97 4.28
C SER A 72 7.81 7.59 3.86
N SER A 73 7.58 7.12 2.63
CA SER A 73 8.13 5.83 2.19
C SER A 73 9.65 5.83 1.99
N TYR A 74 10.30 7.00 1.89
CA TYR A 74 11.76 7.08 1.78
C TYR A 74 12.42 6.71 3.10
N ALA A 75 11.92 7.25 4.23
CA ALA A 75 12.41 6.91 5.55
C ALA A 75 12.29 5.40 5.82
N PHE A 76 11.15 4.81 5.42
CA PHE A 76 10.96 3.36 5.50
C PHE A 76 11.90 2.55 4.63
N SER A 77 12.32 3.08 3.49
CA SER A 77 13.24 2.36 2.62
C SER A 77 14.65 2.32 3.24
N VAL A 78 15.06 3.40 3.91
CA VAL A 78 16.30 3.43 4.70
C VAL A 78 16.22 2.43 5.85
N PHE A 79 15.15 2.46 6.64
CA PHE A 79 14.93 1.49 7.72
C PHE A 79 14.91 0.05 7.19
N ALA A 80 14.17 -0.22 6.11
CA ALA A 80 14.06 -1.55 5.53
C ALA A 80 15.41 -2.05 5.02
N ALA A 81 16.26 -1.20 4.44
CA ALA A 81 17.60 -1.59 4.03
C ALA A 81 18.46 -2.04 5.22
N ALA A 82 18.47 -1.24 6.31
CA ALA A 82 19.16 -1.62 7.54
C ALA A 82 18.58 -2.91 8.15
N HIS A 83 17.25 -3.04 8.15
CA HIS A 83 16.56 -4.18 8.74
C HIS A 83 16.78 -5.47 7.94
N ILE A 84 16.68 -5.45 6.61
CA ILE A 84 17.01 -6.60 5.74
C ILE A 84 18.48 -7.01 5.92
N THR A 85 19.38 -6.02 6.01
CA THR A 85 20.81 -6.30 6.19
C THR A 85 21.03 -7.12 7.46
N ASN A 86 20.49 -6.67 8.60
CA ASN A 86 20.69 -7.33 9.88
C ASN A 86 19.88 -8.62 10.06
N THR A 87 18.69 -8.71 9.47
CA THR A 87 17.78 -9.86 9.70
C THR A 87 17.83 -10.92 8.59
N ALA A 88 18.51 -10.65 7.47
CA ALA A 88 18.63 -11.61 6.38
C ALA A 88 20.04 -11.69 5.80
N LEU A 89 20.64 -10.58 5.37
CA LEU A 89 21.91 -10.63 4.63
C LEU A 89 23.09 -11.06 5.53
N ILE A 90 23.20 -10.49 6.73
CA ILE A 90 24.23 -10.85 7.70
C ILE A 90 24.05 -12.31 8.18
N PRO A 91 22.84 -12.78 8.56
CA PRO A 91 22.60 -14.20 8.82
C PRO A 91 22.99 -15.09 7.65
N LEU A 92 22.67 -14.69 6.41
CA LEU A 92 23.02 -15.47 5.22
C LEU A 92 24.53 -15.54 4.99
N ALA A 93 25.26 -14.45 5.26
CA ALA A 93 26.71 -14.37 5.09
C ALA A 93 27.47 -15.10 6.20
N THR A 94 27.06 -14.94 7.45
CA THR A 94 27.75 -15.54 8.61
C THR A 94 27.34 -16.98 8.87
N ARG A 95 26.14 -17.39 8.41
CA ARG A 95 25.53 -18.71 8.69
C ARG A 95 25.47 -19.03 10.18
N SER A 96 25.44 -18.01 11.04
CA SER A 96 25.48 -18.15 12.50
C SER A 96 24.64 -17.08 13.17
N ILE A 97 23.76 -17.52 14.08
CA ILE A 97 22.89 -16.64 14.85
C ILE A 97 23.70 -15.83 15.85
N ALA A 98 24.56 -16.48 16.64
CA ALA A 98 25.39 -15.79 17.64
C ALA A 98 26.28 -14.71 17.00
N ALA A 99 26.87 -14.99 15.83
CA ALA A 99 27.64 -14.00 15.10
C ALA A 99 26.75 -12.85 14.59
N SER A 100 25.59 -13.17 14.02
CA SER A 100 24.65 -12.18 13.49
C SER A 100 24.06 -11.28 14.57
N ASP A 101 23.77 -11.83 15.75
CA ASP A 101 23.24 -11.08 16.89
C ASP A 101 24.21 -10.01 17.37
N THR A 102 25.52 -10.29 17.31
CA THR A 102 26.54 -9.27 17.61
C THR A 102 26.43 -8.07 16.67
N TYR A 103 26.23 -8.30 15.37
CA TYR A 103 26.04 -7.21 14.39
C TYR A 103 24.68 -6.50 14.56
N LEU A 104 23.63 -7.25 14.87
CA LEU A 104 22.31 -6.68 15.17
C LEU A 104 22.40 -5.72 16.38
N LEU A 105 23.08 -6.13 17.44
CA LEU A 105 23.30 -5.31 18.63
C LEU A 105 24.16 -4.08 18.33
N LEU A 106 25.21 -4.23 17.52
CA LEU A 106 26.07 -3.12 17.09
C LEU A 106 25.30 -2.05 16.30
N THR A 107 24.33 -2.47 15.49
CA THR A 107 23.61 -1.57 14.59
C THR A 107 22.34 -0.98 15.19
N ARG A 108 21.78 -1.60 16.24
CA ARG A 108 20.54 -1.18 16.91
C ARG A 108 20.50 0.32 17.27
N PRO A 109 21.56 0.95 17.83
CA PRO A 109 21.52 2.37 18.15
C PRO A 109 21.27 3.30 16.95
N TYR A 110 21.62 2.86 15.73
CA TYR A 110 21.54 3.70 14.53
C TYR A 110 20.16 3.71 13.87
N TYR A 111 19.28 2.76 14.17
CA TYR A 111 17.97 2.68 13.49
C TYR A 111 16.81 2.16 14.36
N GLN A 112 17.07 1.69 15.58
CA GLN A 112 16.08 1.13 16.51
C GLN A 112 16.04 1.83 17.87
N ASP A 113 16.97 2.73 18.17
CA ASP A 113 16.98 3.50 19.42
C ASP A 113 16.57 4.97 19.20
N PHE A 114 16.31 5.69 20.29
CA PHE A 114 16.00 7.12 20.24
C PHE A 114 17.21 7.91 19.73
N PRO A 115 17.03 8.89 18.82
CA PRO A 115 15.77 9.38 18.23
C PRO A 115 15.38 8.70 16.90
N PHE A 116 16.17 7.74 16.42
CA PHE A 116 16.03 7.19 15.07
C PHE A 116 14.80 6.32 14.90
N GLU A 117 14.42 5.50 15.87
CA GLU A 117 13.20 4.68 15.75
C GLU A 117 11.93 5.54 15.55
N PRO A 118 11.67 6.59 16.37
CA PRO A 118 10.57 7.51 16.12
C PRO A 118 10.61 8.15 14.72
N LEU A 119 11.79 8.56 14.26
CA LEU A 119 11.97 9.30 13.00
C LEU A 119 11.93 8.42 11.74
N LEU A 120 12.44 7.19 11.82
CA LEU A 120 12.58 6.28 10.68
C LEU A 120 11.42 5.29 10.58
N VAL A 121 10.75 4.99 11.70
CA VAL A 121 9.69 3.98 11.76
C VAL A 121 8.36 4.60 12.16
N ILE A 122 8.24 5.13 13.38
CA ILE A 122 6.91 5.49 13.95
C ILE A 122 6.27 6.65 13.19
N ALA A 123 6.95 7.79 13.08
CA ALA A 123 6.40 8.97 12.43
C ALA A 123 6.14 8.72 10.93
N PRO A 124 7.06 8.09 10.16
CA PRO A 124 6.77 7.68 8.79
C PRO A 124 5.60 6.72 8.67
N LEU A 125 5.40 5.79 9.62
CA LEU A 125 4.28 4.83 9.61
C LEU A 125 2.95 5.53 9.74
N VAL A 126 2.82 6.34 10.79
CA VAL A 126 1.62 7.12 11.06
C VAL A 126 1.34 8.04 9.88
N ALA A 127 2.37 8.72 9.36
CA ALA A 127 2.22 9.59 8.20
C ALA A 127 1.79 8.81 6.94
N HIS A 128 2.39 7.67 6.64
CA HIS A 128 2.12 6.87 5.44
C HIS A 128 0.71 6.27 5.45
N VAL A 129 0.38 5.55 6.53
CA VAL A 129 -0.91 4.87 6.68
C VAL A 129 -2.02 5.91 6.85
N GLY A 130 -1.81 6.89 7.72
CA GLY A 130 -2.77 7.96 7.99
C GLY A 130 -3.10 8.77 6.75
N SER A 131 -2.09 9.21 5.99
CA SER A 131 -2.34 9.96 4.74
C SER A 131 -3.03 9.10 3.67
N GLY A 132 -2.72 7.81 3.57
CA GLY A 132 -3.38 6.87 2.66
C GLY A 132 -4.88 6.69 2.97
N ILE A 133 -5.21 6.51 4.26
CA ILE A 133 -6.60 6.41 4.73
C ILE A 133 -7.34 7.73 4.50
N ALA A 134 -6.72 8.86 4.89
CA ALA A 134 -7.28 10.19 4.70
C ALA A 134 -7.56 10.48 3.23
N LEU A 135 -6.66 10.11 2.32
CA LEU A 135 -6.85 10.28 0.88
C LEU A 135 -8.02 9.46 0.35
N ARG A 136 -8.24 8.24 0.86
CA ARG A 136 -9.39 7.41 0.49
C ARG A 136 -10.71 8.02 0.97
N ILE A 137 -10.75 8.50 2.22
CA ILE A 137 -11.92 9.20 2.79
C ILE A 137 -12.19 10.49 2.01
N TYR A 138 -11.15 11.27 1.70
CA TYR A 138 -11.26 12.51 0.93
C TYR A 138 -11.83 12.27 -0.46
N ARG A 139 -11.31 11.27 -1.19
CA ARG A 139 -11.84 10.88 -2.51
C ARG A 139 -13.30 10.43 -2.42
N ARG A 140 -13.66 9.65 -1.40
CA ARG A 140 -15.06 9.27 -1.14
C ARG A 140 -15.95 10.50 -0.94
N ARG A 141 -15.52 11.47 -0.14
CA ARG A 141 -16.25 12.73 0.08
C ARG A 141 -16.41 13.52 -1.23
N GLN A 142 -15.37 13.62 -2.05
CA GLN A 142 -15.45 14.28 -3.35
C GLN A 142 -16.42 13.57 -4.30
N THR A 143 -16.39 12.24 -4.34
CA THR A 143 -17.34 11.45 -5.13
C THR A 143 -18.77 11.72 -4.69
N LEU A 144 -19.07 11.67 -3.39
CA LEU A 144 -20.41 11.96 -2.87
C LEU A 144 -20.89 13.37 -3.25
N LYS A 145 -20.02 14.38 -3.13
CA LYS A 145 -20.34 15.76 -3.54
C LYS A 145 -20.69 15.88 -5.02
N ARG A 146 -20.00 15.15 -5.90
CA ARG A 146 -20.27 15.17 -7.35
C ARG A 146 -21.58 14.49 -7.74
N TYR A 147 -21.96 13.42 -7.05
CA TYR A 147 -23.16 12.66 -7.42
C TYR A 147 -24.46 13.37 -7.04
N ALA A 148 -24.50 14.13 -5.94
CA ALA A 148 -25.77 14.69 -5.46
C ALA A 148 -25.64 15.89 -4.52
N GLY A 149 -24.49 16.57 -4.48
CA GLY A 149 -24.31 17.76 -3.64
C GLY A 149 -24.38 17.46 -2.13
N ASP A 150 -24.76 18.46 -1.32
CA ASP A 150 -24.78 18.38 0.15
C ASP A 150 -26.08 17.78 0.73
N SER A 151 -27.11 17.57 -0.09
CA SER A 151 -28.47 17.17 0.33
C SER A 151 -28.73 15.66 0.43
N LEU A 152 -27.72 14.81 0.22
CA LEU A 152 -27.86 13.35 0.28
C LEU A 152 -28.31 12.83 1.65
N THR A 153 -29.39 12.05 1.66
CA THR A 153 -29.82 11.26 2.83
C THR A 153 -28.81 10.15 3.15
N ARG A 154 -28.84 9.62 4.39
CA ARG A 154 -27.92 8.52 4.79
C ARG A 154 -28.06 7.27 3.91
N SER A 155 -29.25 6.98 3.40
CA SER A 155 -29.51 5.82 2.53
C SER A 155 -28.83 5.99 1.18
N GLU A 156 -28.99 7.16 0.54
CA GLU A 156 -28.37 7.46 -0.75
C GLU A 156 -26.84 7.57 -0.65
N ARG A 157 -26.31 8.04 0.49
CA ARG A 157 -24.85 8.02 0.73
C ARG A 157 -24.28 6.61 0.73
N ARG A 158 -25.06 5.58 1.07
CA ARG A 158 -24.63 4.18 1.08
C ARG A 158 -24.68 3.55 -0.31
N SER A 159 -25.60 3.98 -1.19
CA SER A 159 -25.70 3.46 -2.56
C SER A 159 -24.54 3.90 -3.46
N VAL A 160 -23.93 5.06 -3.18
CA VAL A 160 -22.74 5.50 -3.93
C VAL A 160 -21.58 4.50 -3.70
N PRO A 161 -20.90 4.00 -4.74
CA PRO A 161 -19.81 3.04 -4.62
C PRO A 161 -18.54 3.65 -4.02
N TRP A 162 -17.80 2.87 -3.22
CA TRP A 162 -16.52 3.32 -2.65
C TRP A 162 -15.44 3.42 -3.74
N PRO A 163 -14.42 4.30 -3.59
CA PRO A 163 -13.27 4.29 -4.46
C PRO A 163 -12.67 2.89 -4.57
N LYS A 164 -12.47 2.41 -5.81
CA LYS A 164 -11.97 1.06 -6.10
C LYS A 164 -10.66 0.81 -5.34
N LEU A 165 -10.58 -0.37 -4.71
CA LEU A 165 -9.35 -0.82 -4.06
C LEU A 165 -8.36 -1.30 -5.12
N THR A 166 -7.18 -0.66 -5.14
CA THR A 166 -6.07 -1.14 -5.97
C THR A 166 -5.36 -2.29 -5.27
N GLY A 167 -4.73 -3.20 -6.03
CA GLY A 167 -3.95 -4.30 -5.46
C GLY A 167 -2.86 -3.81 -4.49
N THR A 168 -2.14 -2.74 -4.84
CA THR A 168 -1.15 -2.11 -3.95
C THR A 168 -1.77 -1.61 -2.65
N SER A 169 -2.98 -1.03 -2.68
CA SER A 169 -3.70 -0.60 -1.47
C SER A 169 -4.16 -1.78 -0.63
N ALA A 170 -4.68 -2.85 -1.25
CA ALA A 170 -5.08 -4.07 -0.55
C ALA A 170 -3.88 -4.67 0.21
N LEU A 171 -2.74 -4.82 -0.47
CA LEU A 171 -1.49 -5.24 0.15
C LEU A 171 -1.03 -4.30 1.26
N GLY A 172 -1.26 -2.99 1.14
CA GLY A 172 -0.92 -2.02 2.18
C GLY A 172 -1.72 -2.21 3.47
N TYR A 173 -3.02 -2.50 3.36
CA TYR A 173 -3.84 -2.82 4.55
C TYR A 173 -3.40 -4.14 5.19
N MET A 174 -3.12 -5.16 4.39
CA MET A 174 -2.59 -6.44 4.89
C MET A 174 -1.22 -6.25 5.56
N ALA A 175 -0.31 -5.51 4.93
CA ALA A 175 0.99 -5.16 5.48
C ALA A 175 0.86 -4.41 6.81
N THR A 176 -0.12 -3.51 6.95
CA THR A 176 -0.34 -2.77 8.20
C THR A 176 -0.65 -3.72 9.36
N ILE A 177 -1.49 -4.74 9.13
CA ILE A 177 -1.83 -5.75 10.14
C ILE A 177 -0.61 -6.61 10.46
N LEU A 178 0.09 -7.11 9.43
CA LEU A 178 1.25 -7.99 9.60
C LEU A 178 2.42 -7.28 10.30
N VAL A 179 2.75 -6.06 9.89
CA VAL A 179 3.77 -5.22 10.52
C VAL A 179 3.36 -4.85 11.95
N GLY A 180 2.07 -4.58 12.19
CA GLY A 180 1.54 -4.37 13.53
C GLY A 180 1.74 -5.57 14.44
N GLY A 181 1.43 -6.78 13.96
CA GLY A 181 1.68 -8.03 14.70
C GLY A 181 3.17 -8.29 14.94
N HIS A 182 4.01 -8.02 13.94
CA HIS A 182 5.47 -8.11 14.05
C HIS A 182 6.03 -7.14 15.11
N ALA A 183 5.63 -5.88 15.07
CA ALA A 183 6.02 -4.87 16.05
C ALA A 183 5.47 -5.20 17.44
N PHE A 184 4.27 -5.76 17.52
CA PHE A 184 3.71 -6.22 18.78
C PHE A 184 4.59 -7.29 19.43
N ALA A 185 4.91 -8.36 18.71
CA ALA A 185 5.67 -9.49 19.25
C ALA A 185 7.14 -9.17 19.55
N ASN A 186 7.76 -8.23 18.83
CA ASN A 186 9.21 -7.96 18.95
C ASN A 186 9.54 -6.64 19.66
N ARG A 187 8.56 -5.75 19.86
CA ARG A 187 8.80 -4.43 20.47
C ARG A 187 7.81 -4.13 21.58
N ILE A 188 6.51 -4.16 21.29
CA ILE A 188 5.48 -3.73 22.26
C ILE A 188 5.37 -4.70 23.44
N LEU A 189 5.30 -6.00 23.17
CA LEU A 189 5.15 -7.03 24.19
C LEU A 189 6.33 -7.06 25.18
N PRO A 190 7.60 -7.10 24.72
CA PRO A 190 8.76 -7.00 25.61
C PRO A 190 8.78 -5.69 26.41
N LEU A 191 8.48 -4.56 25.78
CA LEU A 191 8.39 -3.28 26.49
C LEU A 191 7.31 -3.28 27.58
N TRP A 192 6.19 -3.97 27.34
CA TRP A 192 5.09 -4.04 28.30
C TRP A 192 5.38 -4.97 29.48
N VAL A 193 6.04 -6.11 29.23
CA VAL A 193 6.29 -7.15 30.23
C VAL A 193 7.60 -6.92 30.99
N GLU A 194 8.66 -6.59 30.27
CA GLU A 194 10.03 -6.48 30.81
C GLU A 194 10.50 -5.03 30.97
N GLY A 195 9.73 -4.05 30.47
CA GLY A 195 10.11 -2.63 30.48
C GLY A 195 11.17 -2.25 29.45
N SER A 196 11.67 -3.21 28.67
CA SER A 196 12.69 -3.03 27.63
C SER A 196 12.50 -4.07 26.52
N SER A 197 12.99 -3.79 25.31
CA SER A 197 13.11 -4.81 24.27
C SER A 197 14.58 -5.12 23.92
N ALA A 198 15.51 -4.80 24.82
CA ALA A 198 16.94 -5.00 24.59
C ALA A 198 17.32 -6.49 24.48
N GLY A 199 16.60 -7.38 25.17
CA GLY A 199 16.79 -8.83 25.11
C GLY A 199 16.33 -9.49 23.80
N ILE A 200 15.69 -8.75 22.90
CA ILE A 200 15.06 -9.32 21.70
C ILE A 200 16.07 -9.37 20.54
N GLY A 201 16.68 -10.53 20.33
CA GLY A 201 17.62 -10.80 19.24
C GLY A 201 17.08 -11.77 18.18
N LEU A 202 17.96 -12.17 17.26
CA LEU A 202 17.72 -13.27 16.32
C LEU A 202 17.55 -14.60 17.05
N GLU A 203 18.19 -14.81 18.20
CA GLU A 203 17.96 -15.99 19.04
C GLU A 203 16.51 -16.07 19.57
N TYR A 204 15.91 -14.93 19.99
CA TYR A 204 14.49 -14.88 20.35
C TYR A 204 13.60 -15.29 19.17
N VAL A 205 13.91 -14.77 17.98
CA VAL A 205 13.17 -15.08 16.76
C VAL A 205 13.35 -16.55 16.35
N SER A 206 14.55 -17.11 16.43
CA SER A 206 14.79 -18.53 16.14
C SER A 206 14.09 -19.44 17.14
N HIS A 207 14.07 -19.05 18.41
CA HIS A 207 13.33 -19.76 19.44
C HIS A 207 11.83 -19.77 19.14
N ALA A 208 11.25 -18.65 18.70
CA ALA A 208 9.86 -18.60 18.24
C ALA A 208 9.60 -19.54 17.04
N PHE A 209 10.54 -19.61 16.08
CA PHE A 209 10.46 -20.55 14.95
C PHE A 209 10.46 -22.01 15.39
N ALA A 210 11.29 -22.35 16.37
CA ALA A 210 11.38 -23.70 16.90
C ALA A 210 10.13 -24.10 17.72
N ARG A 211 9.57 -23.16 18.50
CA ARG A 211 8.43 -23.43 19.40
C ARG A 211 7.08 -23.39 18.69
N HIS A 212 6.88 -22.45 17.77
CA HIS A 212 5.59 -22.20 17.13
C HIS A 212 5.70 -22.22 15.59
N PRO A 213 6.20 -23.31 14.98
CA PRO A 213 6.60 -23.31 13.58
C PRO A 213 5.47 -22.94 12.63
N ALA A 214 4.26 -23.47 12.81
CA ALA A 214 3.14 -23.14 11.92
C ALA A 214 2.85 -21.62 11.91
N LEU A 215 2.78 -21.01 13.10
CA LEU A 215 2.47 -19.59 13.23
C LEU A 215 3.60 -18.71 12.70
N THR A 216 4.85 -19.01 13.07
CA THR A 216 6.00 -18.16 12.77
C THR A 216 6.47 -18.31 11.33
N PHE A 217 6.54 -19.52 10.77
CA PHE A 217 6.89 -19.71 9.35
C PHE A 217 5.84 -19.10 8.43
N THR A 218 4.55 -19.35 8.66
CA THR A 218 3.48 -18.76 7.85
C THR A 218 3.40 -17.25 8.05
N GLY A 219 3.42 -16.78 9.29
CA GLY A 219 3.35 -15.35 9.63
C GLY A 219 4.51 -14.55 9.06
N PHE A 220 5.74 -15.03 9.21
CA PHE A 220 6.94 -14.38 8.66
C PHE A 220 6.95 -14.40 7.12
N SER A 221 6.60 -15.54 6.51
CA SER A 221 6.50 -15.63 5.04
C SER A 221 5.47 -14.65 4.49
N ALA A 222 4.31 -14.55 5.12
CA ALA A 222 3.26 -13.61 4.75
C ALA A 222 3.71 -12.16 4.93
N LEU A 223 4.30 -11.83 6.09
CA LEU A 223 4.82 -10.51 6.40
C LEU A 223 5.81 -10.02 5.33
N VAL A 224 6.84 -10.81 5.07
CA VAL A 224 7.89 -10.45 4.10
C VAL A 224 7.28 -10.32 2.71
N SER A 225 6.54 -11.33 2.24
CA SER A 225 5.98 -11.34 0.88
C SER A 225 5.06 -10.16 0.63
N VAL A 226 4.09 -9.93 1.52
CA VAL A 226 3.10 -8.85 1.38
C VAL A 226 3.77 -7.48 1.43
N THR A 227 4.69 -7.28 2.38
CA THR A 227 5.37 -5.99 2.58
C THR A 227 6.29 -5.65 1.41
N VAL A 228 7.07 -6.64 0.92
CA VAL A 228 7.95 -6.46 -0.24
C VAL A 228 7.13 -6.18 -1.51
N TRP A 229 6.06 -6.94 -1.76
CA TRP A 229 5.18 -6.67 -2.91
C TRP A 229 4.54 -5.28 -2.83
N HIS A 230 4.05 -4.88 -1.65
CA HIS A 230 3.50 -3.54 -1.43
C HIS A 230 4.54 -2.45 -1.73
N ALA A 231 5.75 -2.58 -1.18
CA ALA A 231 6.82 -1.60 -1.33
C ALA A 231 7.26 -1.47 -2.80
N ILE A 232 7.51 -2.58 -3.50
CA ILE A 232 8.01 -2.56 -4.88
C ILE A 232 6.95 -2.05 -5.85
N TRP A 233 5.69 -2.46 -5.71
CA TRP A 233 4.60 -1.87 -6.50
C TRP A 233 4.36 -0.39 -6.17
N GLY A 234 4.52 0.01 -4.91
CA GLY A 234 4.46 1.41 -4.48
C GLY A 234 5.56 2.26 -5.13
N TRP A 235 6.80 1.79 -5.09
CA TRP A 235 7.93 2.45 -5.75
C TRP A 235 7.77 2.51 -7.27
N ALA A 236 7.34 1.41 -7.90
CA ALA A 236 7.07 1.40 -9.33
C ALA A 236 6.03 2.46 -9.72
N LYS A 237 4.99 2.65 -8.90
CA LYS A 237 4.02 3.73 -9.09
C LYS A 237 4.65 5.13 -8.91
N TRP A 238 5.48 5.33 -7.90
CA TRP A 238 6.11 6.64 -7.63
C TRP A 238 7.18 7.06 -8.63
N LEU A 239 7.79 6.08 -9.28
CA LEU A 239 8.78 6.24 -10.35
C LEU A 239 8.16 6.19 -11.75
N ASN A 240 6.82 6.09 -11.86
CA ASN A 240 6.11 6.00 -13.14
C ASN A 240 6.47 4.77 -14.00
N LEU A 241 6.91 3.70 -13.33
CA LEU A 241 7.33 2.41 -13.91
C LEU A 241 6.22 1.36 -13.92
N ASN A 242 5.07 1.62 -13.29
CA ASN A 242 3.96 0.68 -13.31
C ASN A 242 3.35 0.54 -14.72
N PRO A 243 2.64 -0.56 -15.02
CA PRO A 243 2.05 -0.78 -16.34
C PRO A 243 1.04 0.30 -16.76
N ALA A 244 0.31 0.88 -15.80
CA ALA A 244 -0.69 1.91 -16.09
C ALA A 244 -0.08 3.23 -16.61
N SER A 245 1.22 3.44 -16.45
CA SER A 245 1.93 4.62 -16.97
C SER A 245 2.33 4.53 -18.43
N VAL A 246 2.08 3.39 -19.10
CA VAL A 246 2.34 3.25 -20.53
C VAL A 246 1.19 3.88 -21.32
N VAL A 247 1.50 5.01 -21.95
CA VAL A 247 0.54 5.83 -22.72
C VAL A 247 0.37 5.32 -24.16
N HIS A 248 1.40 4.68 -24.74
CA HIS A 248 1.32 4.16 -26.11
C HIS A 248 0.31 3.01 -26.24
N GLY A 249 -0.53 3.09 -27.27
CA GLY A 249 -1.45 2.03 -27.67
C GLY A 249 -0.80 0.95 -28.55
N GLY A 250 -1.61 0.02 -29.04
CA GLY A 250 -1.17 -1.04 -29.96
C GLY A 250 -0.33 -2.15 -29.32
N THR A 251 0.26 -3.00 -30.17
CA THR A 251 1.03 -4.19 -29.77
C THR A 251 2.26 -3.83 -28.95
N GLN A 252 2.97 -2.75 -29.32
CA GLN A 252 4.15 -2.26 -28.60
C GLN A 252 3.78 -1.78 -27.18
N GLY A 253 2.68 -1.04 -27.04
CA GLY A 253 2.15 -0.61 -25.74
C GLY A 253 1.79 -1.78 -24.84
N GLN A 254 1.10 -2.79 -25.38
CA GLN A 254 0.76 -4.01 -24.64
C GLN A 254 2.01 -4.78 -24.19
N LEU A 255 3.02 -4.90 -25.06
CA LEU A 255 4.28 -5.57 -24.73
C LEU A 255 5.02 -4.82 -23.62
N ALA A 256 5.08 -3.48 -23.68
CA ALA A 256 5.71 -2.66 -22.64
C ALA A 256 4.99 -2.81 -21.29
N ARG A 257 3.66 -2.86 -21.27
CA ARG A 257 2.86 -3.14 -20.06
C ARG A 257 3.19 -4.50 -19.46
N LYS A 258 3.24 -5.54 -20.30
CA LYS A 258 3.61 -6.90 -19.86
C LYS A 258 5.03 -6.95 -19.31
N ARG A 259 6.02 -6.37 -20.02
CA ARG A 259 7.43 -6.32 -19.56
C ARG A 259 7.55 -5.62 -18.21
N ARG A 260 6.89 -4.48 -18.01
CA ARG A 260 6.86 -3.78 -16.72
C ARG A 260 6.23 -4.64 -15.63
N TRP A 261 5.10 -5.29 -15.93
CA TRP A 261 4.41 -6.18 -14.97
C TRP A 261 5.31 -7.34 -14.55
N TYR A 262 5.94 -8.05 -15.49
CA TYR A 262 6.86 -9.15 -15.17
C TYR A 262 8.10 -8.66 -14.45
N GLY A 263 8.69 -7.53 -14.87
CA GLY A 263 9.87 -6.95 -14.20
C GLY A 263 9.62 -6.57 -12.75
N ILE A 264 8.47 -5.95 -12.46
CA ILE A 264 8.06 -5.59 -11.08
C ILE A 264 7.88 -6.85 -10.23
N ASN A 265 7.17 -7.87 -10.73
CA ASN A 265 6.96 -9.10 -9.98
C ASN A 265 8.24 -9.93 -9.83
N ALA A 266 9.12 -9.95 -10.84
CA ALA A 266 10.42 -10.63 -10.76
C ALA A 266 11.31 -9.98 -9.70
N LEU A 267 11.37 -8.65 -9.66
CA LEU A 267 12.09 -7.92 -8.61
C LEU A 267 11.50 -8.20 -7.23
N ALA A 268 10.16 -8.21 -7.11
CA ALA A 268 9.50 -8.52 -5.86
C ALA A 268 9.75 -9.96 -5.38
N ALA A 269 9.70 -10.93 -6.28
CA ALA A 269 10.06 -12.30 -6.00
C ALA A 269 11.53 -12.44 -5.58
N ALA A 270 12.45 -11.76 -6.27
CA ALA A 270 13.88 -11.81 -5.95
C ALA A 270 14.18 -11.24 -4.56
N VAL A 271 13.65 -10.07 -4.22
CA VAL A 271 13.84 -9.45 -2.90
C VAL A 271 13.18 -10.30 -1.80
N THR A 272 11.97 -10.80 -2.04
CA THR A 272 11.27 -11.69 -1.11
C THR A 272 12.07 -12.97 -0.88
N GLY A 273 12.52 -13.63 -1.94
CA GLY A 273 13.29 -14.86 -1.87
C GLY A 273 14.61 -14.67 -1.12
N LEU A 274 15.34 -13.57 -1.39
CA LEU A 274 16.57 -13.24 -0.68
C LEU A 274 16.33 -13.03 0.82
N TRP A 275 15.28 -12.28 1.18
CA TRP A 275 14.94 -12.03 2.57
C TRP A 275 14.53 -13.33 3.28
N LEU A 276 13.65 -14.12 2.67
CA LEU A 276 13.23 -15.40 3.23
C LEU A 276 14.37 -16.41 3.32
N TRP A 277 15.37 -16.35 2.43
CA TRP A 277 16.53 -17.23 2.52
C TRP A 277 17.36 -16.95 3.76
N GLY A 278 17.65 -15.69 4.06
CA GLY A 278 18.33 -15.32 5.31
C GLY A 278 17.46 -15.59 6.54
N GLY A 279 16.20 -15.16 6.51
CA GLY A 279 15.28 -15.27 7.64
C GLY A 279 14.86 -16.72 7.95
N LEU A 280 14.30 -17.45 7.00
CA LEU A 280 13.85 -18.84 7.23
C LEU A 280 14.99 -19.85 7.12
N GLY A 281 15.90 -19.63 6.17
CA GLY A 281 16.97 -20.59 5.86
C GLY A 281 18.14 -20.57 6.84
N VAL A 282 18.35 -19.47 7.57
CA VAL A 282 19.35 -19.39 8.64
C VAL A 282 18.69 -19.19 9.99
N VAL A 283 17.96 -18.09 10.19
CA VAL A 283 17.39 -17.77 11.52
C VAL A 283 16.32 -18.79 11.92
N GLY A 284 15.45 -19.19 10.99
CA GLY A 284 14.42 -20.21 11.23
C GLY A 284 14.97 -21.61 11.51
N GLN A 285 16.22 -21.88 11.14
CA GLN A 285 16.93 -23.14 11.43
C GLN A 285 17.78 -23.08 12.71
N GLY A 286 17.71 -21.96 13.44
CA GLY A 286 18.53 -21.72 14.64
C GLY A 286 18.25 -22.61 15.83
N GLY A 287 17.07 -23.23 15.86
CA GLY A 287 16.62 -24.01 17.00
C GLY A 287 16.22 -23.15 18.20
N PRO A 288 15.77 -23.81 19.29
CA PRO A 288 15.37 -23.14 20.51
C PRO A 288 16.58 -22.59 21.27
N ALA A 289 16.44 -21.37 21.81
CA ALA A 289 17.28 -20.88 22.90
C ALA A 289 17.35 -21.88 24.06
N THR A 290 18.39 -21.77 24.90
CA THR A 290 18.61 -22.68 26.04
C THR A 290 18.72 -21.94 27.36
N GLY A 291 18.70 -22.68 28.48
CA GLY A 291 18.94 -22.13 29.82
C GLY A 291 17.82 -21.23 30.33
N TRP A 292 18.20 -20.18 31.06
CA TRP A 292 17.26 -19.23 31.66
C TRP A 292 16.62 -18.32 30.59
N VAL A 293 17.40 -17.92 29.58
CA VAL A 293 16.94 -17.09 28.45
C VAL A 293 15.74 -17.72 27.73
N ALA A 294 15.79 -19.04 27.49
CA ALA A 294 14.67 -19.77 26.89
C ALA A 294 13.38 -19.67 27.72
N LYS A 295 13.49 -19.72 29.05
CA LYS A 295 12.33 -19.62 29.95
C LYS A 295 11.73 -18.22 29.91
N ASP A 296 12.56 -17.19 29.79
CA ASP A 296 12.10 -15.80 29.67
C ASP A 296 11.38 -15.58 28.34
N TYR A 297 11.91 -16.13 27.23
CA TYR A 297 11.23 -16.10 25.94
C TYR A 297 9.88 -16.83 25.97
N ASP A 298 9.83 -18.03 26.56
CA ASP A 298 8.58 -18.77 26.75
C ASP A 298 7.58 -17.97 27.63
N ALA A 299 8.07 -17.28 28.67
CA ALA A 299 7.24 -16.44 29.53
C ALA A 299 6.65 -15.23 28.78
N LEU A 300 7.45 -14.61 27.90
CA LEU A 300 6.97 -13.57 27.00
C LEU A 300 5.84 -14.09 26.10
N PHE A 301 5.99 -15.24 25.44
CA PHE A 301 4.92 -15.78 24.59
C PHE A 301 3.64 -16.07 25.37
N LYS A 302 3.76 -16.61 26.60
CA LYS A 302 2.61 -16.87 27.47
C LYS A 302 1.89 -15.62 27.93
N SER A 303 2.56 -14.47 27.94
CA SER A 303 1.95 -13.19 28.32
C SER A 303 1.06 -12.59 27.22
N ILE A 304 1.04 -13.16 26.01
CA ILE A 304 0.18 -12.69 24.92
C ILE A 304 -1.30 -12.86 25.31
N PRO A 305 -2.10 -11.78 25.36
CA PRO A 305 -3.50 -11.86 25.76
C PRO A 305 -4.29 -12.84 24.87
N TYR A 306 -5.13 -13.67 25.50
CA TYR A 306 -6.02 -14.68 24.86
C TYR A 306 -5.34 -15.83 24.11
N PHE A 307 -4.12 -15.64 23.61
CA PHE A 307 -3.40 -16.64 22.79
C PHE A 307 -2.23 -17.29 23.53
N GLY A 308 -1.64 -16.64 24.52
CA GLY A 308 -0.44 -17.11 25.21
C GLY A 308 -0.62 -18.43 25.96
N GLN A 309 -1.85 -18.82 26.31
CA GLN A 309 -2.12 -20.13 26.89
C GLN A 309 -1.96 -21.30 25.90
N TYR A 310 -1.94 -21.02 24.60
CA TYR A 310 -1.77 -21.99 23.52
C TYR A 310 -0.37 -21.92 22.88
N LEU A 311 0.50 -21.06 23.40
CA LEU A 311 1.89 -20.88 23.00
C LEU A 311 2.78 -21.37 24.16
#